data_AF-A0A946GF38-F1
#
_entry.id   AF-A0A946GF38-F1
#
_cell.length_a   1.000
_cell.length_b   1.000
_cell.length_c   1.000
_cell.angle_alpha   90.00
_cell.angle_beta   90.00
_cell.angle_gamma   90.00
#
_symmetry.space_group_name_H-M   'P 1'
#
loop_
_entity.id
_entity.type
_entity.pdbx_description
1 polymer ?
#
loop_
_entity_poly.entity_id
_entity_poly.type
_entity_poly.pdbx_seq_one_letter_code
_entity_poly.pdbx_strand_id
1 'polypeptide(L)'
;MAGDEPILTADRWHFWIDRGGTFTDIVGRAPDGSLRTHKLLSENPEHYADAAVQGIRDLLGLGAGDAIPSGLIGAVKMGTTVATNALLERKGDRTALAITRGFRDALRIGYQARPRLFDRHIILPEQLYETVVEIDERVNA
;
A
#
# COMPACT_ATOMS: atom_id res chain seq x y z
N MET A 1 -48.95 -4.72 17.87
CA MET A 1 -48.68 -5.00 16.45
C MET A 1 -48.55 -3.66 15.75
N ALA A 2 -47.36 -3.07 15.81
CA ALA A 2 -46.93 -1.98 14.94
C ALA A 2 -45.66 -2.51 14.28
N GLY A 3 -45.65 -2.53 12.95
CA GLY A 3 -44.65 -3.22 12.15
C GLY A 3 -43.26 -2.66 12.36
N ASP A 4 -42.34 -3.57 12.69
CA ASP A 4 -40.91 -3.38 12.55
C ASP A 4 -40.62 -3.52 11.04
N GLU A 5 -40.80 -2.44 10.28
CA GLU A 5 -40.30 -2.42 8.92
C GLU A 5 -38.77 -2.41 8.99
N PRO A 6 -38.07 -3.31 8.28
CA PRO A 6 -36.63 -3.26 8.23
C PRO A 6 -36.26 -1.93 7.58
N ILE A 7 -35.62 -1.05 8.34
CA ILE A 7 -34.87 0.07 7.78
C ILE A 7 -33.96 -0.59 6.75
N LEU A 8 -34.28 -0.43 5.46
CA LEU A 8 -33.38 -0.77 4.36
C LEU A 8 -32.03 -0.25 4.80
N THR A 9 -31.08 -1.14 5.11
CA THR A 9 -29.76 -0.73 5.57
C THR A 9 -29.23 0.18 4.49
N ALA A 10 -29.29 1.50 4.72
CA ALA A 10 -28.79 2.46 3.77
C ALA A 10 -27.35 2.02 3.51
N ASP A 11 -27.03 1.68 2.26
CA ASP A 11 -25.70 1.20 1.92
C ASP A 11 -24.72 2.23 2.52
N ARG A 12 -23.64 1.77 3.14
CA ARG A 12 -22.67 2.73 3.70
C ARG A 12 -21.88 3.34 2.56
N TRP A 13 -21.05 4.34 2.86
CA TRP A 13 -20.01 4.75 1.93
C TRP A 13 -18.94 3.67 1.78
N HIS A 14 -18.51 3.42 0.56
CA HIS A 14 -17.40 2.52 0.25
C HIS A 14 -16.36 3.28 -0.57
N PHE A 15 -15.09 3.21 -0.17
CA PHE A 15 -14.01 3.93 -0.83
C PHE A 15 -12.96 2.98 -1.40
N TRP A 16 -12.51 3.28 -2.61
CA TRP A 16 -11.34 2.70 -3.26
C TRP A 16 -10.35 3.82 -3.56
N ILE A 17 -9.13 3.67 -3.06
CA ILE A 17 -8.11 4.71 -3.08
C ILE A 17 -6.86 4.13 -3.73
N ASP A 18 -6.30 4.85 -4.68
CA ASP A 18 -4.99 4.58 -5.27
C ASP A 18 -4.06 5.75 -4.97
N ARG A 19 -3.14 5.55 -4.01
CA ARG A 19 -2.11 6.54 -3.69
C ARG A 19 -0.87 6.31 -4.56
N GLY A 20 -0.76 7.15 -5.59
CA GLY A 20 0.41 7.27 -6.46
C GLY A 20 1.50 8.17 -5.89
N GLY A 21 2.57 8.38 -6.67
CA GLY A 21 3.65 9.31 -6.33
C GLY A 21 3.22 10.77 -6.39
N THR A 22 2.52 11.19 -7.45
CA THR A 22 2.10 12.59 -7.62
C THR A 22 0.66 12.84 -7.16
N PHE A 23 -0.24 11.91 -7.47
CA PHE A 23 -1.67 12.05 -7.19
C PHE A 23 -2.21 10.85 -6.42
N THR A 24 -3.22 11.13 -5.61
CA THR A 24 -4.08 10.15 -4.98
C THR A 24 -5.45 10.22 -5.64
N ASP A 25 -5.86 9.11 -6.25
CA ASP A 25 -7.18 8.94 -6.86
C ASP A 25 -8.12 8.28 -5.84
N ILE A 26 -9.31 8.87 -5.63
CA ILE A 26 -10.35 8.34 -4.76
C ILE A 26 -11.60 8.08 -5.58
N VAL A 27 -12.17 6.89 -5.43
CA VAL A 27 -13.51 6.53 -5.88
C VAL A 27 -14.36 6.23 -4.65
N GLY A 28 -15.41 6.99 -4.42
CA GLY A 28 -16.41 6.76 -3.39
C GLY A 28 -17.73 6.29 -3.98
N ARG A 29 -18.28 5.18 -3.48
CA ARG A 29 -19.67 4.80 -3.70
C ARG A 29 -20.49 5.28 -2.51
N ALA A 30 -21.46 6.14 -2.78
CA ALA A 30 -22.39 6.67 -1.81
C ALA A 30 -23.49 5.64 -1.44
N PRO A 31 -24.22 5.88 -0.34
CA PRO A 31 -25.36 5.06 0.08
C PRO A 31 -26.47 4.85 -0.96
N ASP A 32 -26.65 5.82 -1.85
CA ASP A 32 -27.62 5.74 -2.95
C ASP A 32 -27.09 4.93 -4.15
N GLY A 33 -25.88 4.37 -4.04
CA GLY A 33 -25.18 3.64 -5.09
C GLY A 33 -24.43 4.53 -6.09
N SER A 34 -24.53 5.86 -5.99
CA SER A 34 -23.82 6.76 -6.89
C SER A 34 -22.30 6.70 -6.69
N LEU A 35 -21.56 6.79 -7.79
CA LEU A 35 -20.09 6.88 -7.77
C LEU A 35 -19.66 8.33 -7.85
N ARG A 36 -18.72 8.71 -6.99
CA ARG A 36 -18.06 10.01 -6.99
C ARG A 36 -16.56 9.79 -7.04
N THR A 37 -15.88 10.61 -7.81
CA THR A 37 -14.42 10.56 -7.93
C THR A 37 -13.81 11.83 -7.40
N HIS A 38 -12.59 11.74 -6.89
CA HIS A 38 -11.81 12.88 -6.46
C HIS A 38 -10.33 12.63 -6.70
N LYS A 39 -9.58 13.69 -6.95
CA LYS A 39 -8.14 13.63 -7.22
C LYS A 39 -7.44 14.73 -6.44
N LEU A 40 -6.48 14.32 -5.65
CA LEU A 40 -5.68 15.22 -4.81
C LEU A 40 -4.20 15.00 -5.11
N LEU A 41 -3.37 16.02 -4.89
CA LEU A 41 -1.91 15.81 -4.82
C LEU A 41 -1.62 14.84 -3.68
N SER A 42 -0.76 13.84 -3.92
CA SER A 42 -0.38 12.85 -2.91
C SER A 42 0.30 13.48 -1.70
N GLU A 43 0.99 14.61 -1.91
CA GLU A 43 1.61 15.41 -0.86
C GLU A 43 1.26 16.88 -1.06
N ASN A 44 0.60 17.47 -0.06
CA ASN A 44 0.33 18.90 0.01
C ASN A 44 0.16 19.34 1.49
N PRO A 45 1.26 19.35 2.26
CA PRO A 45 1.22 19.51 3.72
C PRO A 45 0.66 20.86 4.19
N GLU A 46 0.64 21.88 3.31
CA GLU A 46 0.05 23.19 3.62
C GLU A 46 -1.48 23.15 3.70
N HIS A 47 -2.11 22.16 3.04
CA HIS A 47 -3.57 22.05 2.95
C HIS A 47 -4.13 20.86 3.71
N TYR A 48 -3.42 19.73 3.74
CA TYR A 48 -3.87 18.51 4.41
C TYR A 48 -2.69 17.59 4.77
N ALA A 49 -2.86 16.83 5.85
CA ALA A 49 -1.84 15.89 6.31
C ALA A 49 -1.79 14.59 5.49
N ASP A 50 -2.94 14.12 4.98
CA ASP A 50 -3.03 12.90 4.18
C ASP A 50 -4.11 13.04 3.10
N ALA A 51 -3.72 12.79 1.85
CA ALA A 51 -4.59 12.95 0.68
C ALA A 51 -5.76 11.95 0.66
N ALA A 52 -5.57 10.72 1.17
CA ALA A 52 -6.61 9.71 1.20
C ALA A 52 -7.70 10.10 2.21
N VAL A 53 -7.30 10.53 3.41
CA VAL A 53 -8.22 11.03 4.43
C VAL A 53 -8.94 12.29 3.95
N GLN A 54 -8.21 13.25 3.38
CA GLN A 54 -8.82 14.47 2.86
C GLN A 54 -9.85 14.17 1.75
N GLY A 55 -9.52 13.26 0.83
CA GLY A 55 -10.43 12.87 -0.24
C GLY A 55 -11.74 12.26 0.26
N ILE A 56 -11.67 11.43 1.30
CA ILE A 56 -12.86 10.91 1.98
C ILE A 56 -13.70 12.05 2.58
N ARG A 57 -13.06 13.00 3.27
CA ARG A 57 -13.76 14.14 3.89
C ARG A 57 -14.48 15.00 2.86
N ASP A 58 -13.82 15.31 1.76
CA ASP A 58 -14.38 16.11 0.67
C ASP A 58 -15.62 15.42 0.07
N LEU A 59 -15.54 14.10 -0.17
CA LEU A 59 -16.66 13.32 -0.71
C LEU A 59 -17.83 13.17 0.27
N LEU A 60 -17.55 13.18 1.58
CA LEU A 60 -18.56 13.23 2.64
C LEU A 60 -19.10 14.66 2.90
N GLY A 61 -18.52 15.69 2.27
CA GLY A 61 -18.90 17.09 2.47
C GLY A 61 -18.52 17.64 3.84
N LEU A 62 -17.46 17.11 4.46
CA LEU A 62 -16.99 17.53 5.79
C LEU A 62 -16.06 18.74 5.68
N GLY A 63 -16.24 19.72 6.57
CA GLY A 63 -15.39 20.90 6.68
C GLY A 63 -14.06 20.60 7.39
N ALA A 64 -13.19 21.60 7.51
CA ALA A 64 -11.95 21.46 8.28
C ALA A 64 -12.25 21.24 9.77
N GLY A 65 -11.68 20.20 10.36
CA GLY A 65 -11.82 19.88 11.80
C GLY A 65 -13.02 19.00 12.18
N ASP A 66 -14.00 18.81 11.29
CA ASP A 66 -15.13 17.91 11.55
C ASP A 66 -14.67 16.48 11.79
N ALA A 67 -15.25 15.78 12.75
CA ALA A 67 -15.00 14.34 12.88
C ALA A 67 -15.71 13.58 11.74
N ILE A 68 -15.09 12.52 11.21
CA ILE A 68 -15.81 11.58 10.33
C ILE A 68 -16.79 10.81 11.21
N PRO A 69 -18.12 10.91 10.99
CA PRO A 69 -19.10 10.24 11.84
C PRO A 69 -18.95 8.71 11.79
N SER A 70 -19.00 8.07 12.96
CA SER A 70 -18.95 6.61 13.07
C SER A 70 -20.15 5.96 12.37
N GLY A 71 -19.92 4.87 11.65
CA GLY A 71 -20.99 4.09 11.01
C GLY A 71 -21.37 4.53 9.60
N LEU A 72 -20.84 5.66 9.08
CA LEU A 72 -21.08 6.09 7.70
C LEU A 72 -20.28 5.32 6.66
N ILE A 73 -19.13 4.76 7.04
CA ILE A 73 -18.21 4.07 6.12
C ILE A 73 -18.30 2.56 6.36
N GLY A 74 -18.57 1.82 5.29
CA GLY A 74 -18.63 0.35 5.30
C GLY A 74 -17.27 -0.28 5.02
N ALA A 75 -16.54 0.27 4.05
CA ALA A 75 -15.22 -0.21 3.69
C ALA A 75 -14.34 0.91 3.12
N VAL A 76 -13.04 0.83 3.42
CA VAL A 76 -11.98 1.59 2.73
C VAL A 76 -10.98 0.56 2.22
N LYS A 77 -10.73 0.60 0.91
CA LYS A 77 -9.71 -0.22 0.25
C LYS A 77 -8.67 0.73 -0.33
N MET A 78 -7.42 0.53 0.05
CA MET A 78 -6.32 1.37 -0.40
C MET A 78 -5.25 0.53 -1.08
N GLY A 79 -5.01 0.83 -2.36
CA GLY A 79 -3.80 0.47 -3.07
C GLY A 79 -2.81 1.63 -3.00
N THR A 80 -1.52 1.32 -2.96
CA THR A 80 -0.49 2.35 -3.07
C THR A 80 0.70 1.83 -3.84
N THR A 81 1.34 2.73 -4.59
CA THR A 81 2.60 2.45 -5.29
C THR A 81 3.83 2.89 -4.50
N VAL A 82 3.65 3.49 -3.31
CA VAL A 82 4.75 3.99 -2.47
C VAL A 82 5.77 2.91 -2.15
N ALA A 83 5.32 1.72 -1.73
CA ALA A 83 6.23 0.62 -1.38
C ALA A 83 7.03 0.11 -2.60
N THR A 84 6.37 -0.02 -3.75
CA THR A 84 7.03 -0.48 -4.98
C THR A 84 8.03 0.56 -5.48
N ASN A 85 7.68 1.85 -5.44
CA ASN A 85 8.60 2.92 -5.83
C ASN A 85 9.77 3.03 -4.86
N ALA A 86 9.53 2.91 -3.56
CA ALA A 86 10.59 2.87 -2.56
C ALA A 86 11.58 1.72 -2.83
N LEU A 87 11.08 0.54 -3.20
CA LEU A 87 11.91 -0.60 -3.58
C LEU A 87 12.71 -0.34 -4.87
N LEU A 88 12.06 0.17 -5.92
CA LEU A 88 12.70 0.45 -7.22
C LEU A 88 13.74 1.57 -7.11
N GLU A 89 13.47 2.61 -6.32
CA GLU A 89 14.34 3.76 -6.09
C GLU A 89 15.37 3.54 -4.98
N ARG A 90 15.38 2.35 -4.35
CA ARG A 90 16.27 2.01 -3.21
C ARG A 90 16.13 2.98 -2.03
N LYS A 91 14.94 3.51 -1.81
CA LYS A 91 14.60 4.39 -0.69
C LYS A 91 13.99 3.58 0.45
N GLY A 92 14.84 2.88 1.18
CA GLY A 92 14.45 2.13 2.38
C GLY A 92 15.53 2.22 3.45
N ASP A 93 15.22 1.70 4.63
CA ASP A 93 16.20 1.60 5.71
C ASP A 93 17.24 0.52 5.45
N ARG A 94 18.40 0.66 6.11
CA ARG A 94 19.50 -0.31 6.03
C ARG A 94 19.05 -1.63 6.64
N THR A 95 19.23 -2.74 5.91
CA THR A 95 18.80 -4.07 6.36
C THR A 95 19.96 -5.07 6.46
N ALA A 96 19.78 -6.08 7.32
CA ALA A 96 20.67 -7.23 7.46
C ALA A 96 19.90 -8.53 7.16
N LEU A 97 20.55 -9.48 6.48
CA LEU A 97 20.01 -10.81 6.22
C LEU A 97 20.46 -11.77 7.32
N ALA A 98 19.52 -12.26 8.13
CA ALA A 98 19.74 -13.38 9.03
C ALA A 98 19.40 -14.69 8.30
N ILE A 99 20.33 -15.63 8.23
CA ILE A 99 20.16 -16.86 7.45
C ILE A 99 20.92 -18.03 8.07
N THR A 100 20.51 -19.25 7.75
CA THR A 100 21.16 -20.48 8.19
C THR A 100 22.65 -20.53 7.80
N ARG A 101 23.50 -20.98 8.73
CA ARG A 101 24.92 -21.20 8.47
C ARG A 101 25.15 -22.13 7.28
N GLY A 102 25.99 -21.66 6.36
CA GLY A 102 26.29 -22.29 5.08
C GLY A 102 25.42 -21.77 3.93
N PHE A 103 24.45 -20.88 4.18
CA PHE A 103 23.55 -20.32 3.16
C PHE A 103 23.73 -18.81 2.94
N ARG A 104 24.82 -18.21 3.44
CA ARG A 104 25.13 -16.78 3.29
C ARG A 104 24.87 -16.20 1.89
N ASP A 105 25.24 -16.94 0.85
CA ASP A 105 25.16 -16.47 -0.55
C ASP A 105 23.86 -16.86 -1.26
N ALA A 106 22.89 -17.48 -0.59
CA ALA A 106 21.69 -18.03 -1.22
C ALA A 106 20.92 -16.98 -2.04
N LEU A 107 20.67 -15.78 -1.49
CA LEU A 107 19.96 -14.71 -2.22
C LEU A 107 20.82 -14.03 -3.29
N ARG A 108 22.15 -14.01 -3.11
CA ARG A 108 23.10 -13.50 -4.11
C ARG A 108 23.16 -14.41 -5.34
N ILE A 109 23.15 -15.72 -5.14
CA ILE A 109 23.10 -16.74 -6.20
C ILE A 109 21.72 -16.75 -6.85
N GLY A 110 20.67 -16.63 -6.04
CA GLY A 110 19.28 -16.68 -6.48
C GLY A 110 18.98 -17.98 -7.24
N TYR A 111 18.16 -17.88 -8.28
CA TYR A 111 17.79 -19.02 -9.13
C TYR A 111 18.70 -19.21 -10.34
N GLN A 112 19.83 -18.49 -10.40
CA GLN A 112 20.74 -18.49 -11.56
C GLN A 112 20.06 -18.18 -12.90
N ALA A 113 18.91 -17.50 -12.88
CA ALA A 113 18.20 -17.09 -14.09
C ALA A 113 19.09 -16.15 -14.91
N ARG A 114 19.24 -16.44 -16.21
CA ARG A 114 20.02 -15.61 -17.15
C ARG A 114 19.10 -14.96 -18.18
N PRO A 115 18.64 -13.72 -17.97
CA PRO A 115 17.82 -13.00 -18.94
C PRO A 115 18.52 -12.86 -20.30
N ARG A 116 19.86 -12.73 -20.28
CA ARG A 116 20.73 -12.70 -21.45
C ARG A 116 21.69 -13.90 -21.41
N LEU A 117 21.26 -15.01 -22.02
CA LEU A 117 21.95 -16.30 -21.95
C LEU A 117 23.42 -16.27 -22.41
N PHE A 118 23.75 -15.42 -23.39
CA PHE A 118 25.07 -15.40 -24.03
C PHE A 118 26.02 -14.34 -23.47
N ASP A 119 25.59 -13.54 -22.49
CA ASP A 119 26.47 -12.56 -21.86
C ASP A 119 27.57 -13.28 -21.08
N ARG A 120 28.82 -13.05 -21.49
CA ARG A 120 30.00 -13.59 -20.81
C ARG A 120 30.26 -12.89 -19.47
N HIS A 121 29.86 -11.62 -19.37
CA HIS A 121 29.97 -10.82 -18.16
C HIS A 121 28.58 -10.64 -17.54
N ILE A 122 28.29 -11.42 -16.49
CA ILE A 122 27.00 -11.36 -15.78
C ILE A 122 27.07 -10.24 -14.75
N ILE A 123 26.15 -9.29 -14.85
CA ILE A 123 25.96 -8.26 -13.83
C ILE A 123 24.83 -8.74 -12.91
N LEU A 124 25.17 -9.00 -11.65
CA LEU A 124 24.18 -9.37 -10.64
C LEU A 124 23.42 -8.12 -10.17
N PRO A 125 22.11 -8.24 -9.86
CA PRO A 125 21.40 -7.18 -9.17
C PRO A 125 22.04 -6.85 -7.83
N GLU A 126 22.04 -5.57 -7.48
CA GLU A 126 22.42 -5.12 -6.15
C GLU A 126 21.51 -5.76 -5.09
N GLN A 127 22.11 -6.22 -3.99
CA GLN A 127 21.37 -6.85 -2.90
C GLN A 127 20.61 -5.80 -2.08
N LEU A 128 19.49 -6.16 -1.46
CA LEU A 128 18.73 -5.24 -0.61
C LEU A 128 19.32 -5.09 0.80
N TYR A 129 20.12 -6.07 1.22
CA TYR A 129 20.79 -6.11 2.52
C TYR A 129 22.26 -5.68 2.40
N GLU A 130 22.79 -5.08 3.46
CA GLU A 130 24.20 -4.68 3.53
C GLU A 130 25.09 -5.73 4.20
N THR A 131 24.53 -6.48 5.13
CA THR A 131 25.27 -7.47 5.93
C THR A 131 24.49 -8.77 6.04
N VAL A 132 25.23 -9.87 6.24
CA VAL A 132 24.66 -11.20 6.45
C VAL A 132 25.13 -11.73 7.79
N VAL A 133 24.18 -12.20 8.60
CA VAL A 133 24.38 -12.86 9.88
C VAL A 133 24.00 -14.33 9.70
N GLU A 134 24.97 -15.22 9.88
CA GLU A 134 24.74 -16.66 9.82
C GLU A 134 24.38 -17.20 11.20
N ILE A 135 23.23 -17.86 11.30
CA ILE A 135 22.71 -18.46 12.53
C ILE A 135 23.04 -19.96 12.52
N ASP A 136 23.31 -20.54 13.69
CA ASP A 136 23.56 -21.97 13.85
C ASP A 136 22.26 -22.72 14.12
N GLU A 137 21.42 -22.84 13.09
CA GLU A 137 20.14 -23.54 13.15
C GLU A 137 19.95 -24.54 12.00
N ARG A 138 19.03 -25.49 12.18
CA ARG A 138 18.59 -26.38 11.10
C ARG A 138 17.18 -26.87 11.38
N VAL A 139 16.34 -26.92 10.35
CA VAL A 139 15.01 -27.53 10.36
C VAL A 139 14.96 -28.58 9.24
N ASN A 140 14.36 -29.73 9.51
CA ASN A 140 14.16 -30.80 8.52
C ASN A 140 12.95 -30.51 7.61
N ALA A 141 12.88 -31.22 6.49
CA ALA A 141 11.78 -31.12 5.53
C ALA A 141 10.51 -31.84 6.01
#